data_AF-A0A2V9FD25-F1
#
_entry.id   AF-A0A2V9FD25-F1
#
_cell.length_a   1.000
_cell.length_b   1.000
_cell.length_c   1.000
_cell.angle_alpha   90.00
_cell.angle_beta   90.00
_cell.angle_gamma   90.00
#
_symmetry.space_group_name_H-M   'P 1'
#
loop_
_entity.id
_entity.type
_entity.pdbx_description
1 polymer ?
#
loop_
_entity_poly.entity_id
_entity_poly.type
_entity_poly.pdbx_seq_one_letter_code
_entity_poly.pdbx_strand_id
1 'polypeptide(L)'
;PQMGLQARLMSQALRKLTGIVSKSRTCLIFINQIREKIGVMFGNPETTTGGRALKFYASMRVDIRRIQAIKEGDKVVGSRTRAKVVKNKVAAPFREAEFDIVYGEGISREGDLIDLGVEKGVLEKSGTWISFGGERMGQGRENARVFLRENKDIRDKLENVLRKKLEIPVPGNSHAAGAGTNGHAAPAQSEKPPVKASAATASADASKARPTR
;
A
#
# COMPACT_ATOMS: atom_id res chain seq x y z
N PRO A 1 -23.82 4.21 38.09
CA PRO A 1 -22.91 4.61 36.99
C PRO A 1 -21.47 4.16 37.26
N GLN A 2 -21.02 3.06 36.65
CA GLN A 2 -19.68 2.53 36.88
C GLN A 2 -18.64 3.36 36.11
N MET A 3 -17.75 4.06 36.82
CA MET A 3 -16.72 4.89 36.19
C MET A 3 -15.84 4.03 35.27
N GLY A 4 -15.61 4.50 34.04
CA GLY A 4 -14.71 3.84 33.09
C GLY A 4 -15.22 2.55 32.44
N LEU A 5 -16.53 2.27 32.49
CA LEU A 5 -17.12 1.07 31.86
C LEU A 5 -16.70 0.91 30.39
N GLN A 6 -16.77 1.99 29.60
CA GLN A 6 -16.41 1.96 28.18
C GLN A 6 -14.92 1.63 27.96
N ALA A 7 -14.03 2.13 28.82
CA ALA A 7 -12.60 1.83 28.73
C ALA A 7 -12.29 0.36 29.08
N ARG A 8 -13.02 -0.21 30.04
CA ARG A 8 -12.92 -1.64 30.41
C ARG A 8 -13.44 -2.52 29.29
N LEU A 9 -14.61 -2.20 28.74
CA LEU A 9 -15.21 -2.90 27.60
C LEU A 9 -14.27 -2.90 26.39
N MET A 10 -13.71 -1.74 26.03
CA MET A 10 -12.75 -1.62 24.92
C MET A 10 -11.51 -2.46 25.13
N SER A 11 -10.97 -2.50 26.35
CA SER A 11 -9.78 -3.31 26.67
C SER A 11 -10.05 -4.80 26.52
N GLN A 12 -11.23 -5.27 26.94
CA GLN A 12 -11.66 -6.66 26.78
C GLN A 12 -11.95 -7.00 25.31
N ALA A 13 -12.65 -6.13 24.60
CA ALA A 13 -13.01 -6.33 23.20
C ALA A 13 -11.76 -6.42 22.31
N LEU A 14 -10.83 -5.48 22.43
CA LEU A 14 -9.60 -5.46 21.62
C LEU A 14 -8.70 -6.68 21.87
N ARG A 15 -8.65 -7.18 23.11
CA ARG A 15 -7.93 -8.42 23.43
C ARG A 15 -8.48 -9.62 22.66
N LYS A 16 -9.80 -9.72 22.49
CA LYS A 16 -10.43 -10.80 21.72
C LYS A 16 -10.34 -10.56 20.21
N LEU A 17 -10.60 -9.33 19.76
CA LEU A 17 -10.65 -8.97 18.34
C LEU A 17 -9.30 -9.10 17.65
N THR A 18 -8.19 -8.74 18.31
CA THR A 18 -6.87 -8.78 17.68
C THR A 18 -6.47 -10.16 17.17
N GLY A 19 -6.77 -11.22 17.93
CA GLY A 19 -6.53 -12.60 17.48
C GLY A 19 -7.40 -13.01 16.30
N ILE A 20 -8.67 -12.57 16.27
CA ILE A 20 -9.62 -12.90 15.18
C ILE A 20 -9.22 -12.16 13.90
N VAL A 21 -8.97 -10.85 14.00
CA VAL A 21 -8.60 -9.97 12.87
C VAL A 21 -7.34 -10.49 12.16
N SER A 22 -6.35 -10.95 12.91
CA SER A 22 -5.13 -11.52 12.33
C SER A 22 -5.38 -12.83 11.59
N LYS A 23 -6.31 -13.67 12.05
CA LYS A 23 -6.67 -14.94 11.40
C LYS A 23 -7.53 -14.72 10.17
N SER A 24 -8.47 -13.76 10.22
CA SER A 24 -9.40 -13.45 9.13
C SER A 24 -8.79 -12.55 8.05
N ARG A 25 -7.55 -12.05 8.24
CA ARG A 25 -6.87 -11.09 7.35
C ARG A 25 -7.74 -9.86 7.05
N THR A 26 -8.54 -9.43 8.01
CA THR A 26 -9.44 -8.29 7.86
C THR A 26 -8.77 -7.00 8.35
N CYS A 27 -9.03 -5.86 7.72
CA CYS A 27 -8.63 -4.57 8.26
C CYS A 27 -9.74 -3.99 9.13
N LEU A 28 -9.42 -3.67 10.39
CA LEU A 28 -10.36 -3.07 11.34
C LEU A 28 -10.00 -1.60 11.55
N ILE A 29 -10.89 -0.70 11.11
CA ILE A 29 -10.69 0.75 11.21
C ILE A 29 -11.60 1.31 12.32
N PHE A 30 -10.99 2.00 13.28
CA PHE A 30 -11.72 2.74 14.31
C PHE A 30 -11.65 4.24 14.03
N ILE A 31 -12.81 4.88 13.90
CA ILE A 31 -12.91 6.34 13.89
C ILE A 31 -13.11 6.79 15.34
N ASN A 32 -12.31 7.75 15.79
CA ASN A 32 -12.40 8.26 17.15
C ASN A 32 -12.36 9.79 17.14
N GLN A 33 -13.03 10.38 18.12
CA GLN A 33 -13.07 11.82 18.30
C GLN A 33 -12.06 12.27 19.35
N ILE A 34 -11.56 13.49 19.18
CA ILE A 34 -10.77 14.16 20.19
C ILE A 34 -11.71 14.75 21.25
N ARG A 35 -11.26 14.71 22.50
CA ARG A 35 -11.85 15.37 23.66
C ARG A 35 -10.73 16.08 24.40
N GLU A 36 -11.06 17.13 25.13
CA GLU A 36 -10.11 17.80 26.00
C GLU A 36 -10.22 17.21 27.41
N LYS A 37 -9.07 16.91 28.01
CA LYS A 37 -9.02 16.49 29.41
C LYS A 37 -8.86 17.73 30.29
N ILE A 38 -9.91 18.05 31.04
CA ILE A 38 -9.88 19.13 32.04
C ILE A 38 -8.84 18.79 33.12
N GLY A 39 -8.02 19.77 33.51
CA GLY A 39 -7.05 19.65 34.61
C GLY A 39 -5.65 19.18 34.21
N VAL A 40 -5.27 19.24 32.93
CA VAL A 40 -3.89 19.01 32.49
C VAL A 40 -3.10 20.32 32.52
N MET A 41 -2.16 20.45 33.47
CA MET A 41 -1.33 21.64 33.63
C MET A 41 -0.11 21.70 32.67
N PHE A 42 0.26 20.59 32.04
CA PHE A 42 1.40 20.52 31.12
C PHE A 42 1.20 19.46 30.02
N GLY A 43 1.60 19.78 28.78
CA GLY A 43 1.51 18.88 27.62
C GLY A 43 0.24 19.05 26.76
N ASN A 44 0.04 18.17 25.78
CA ASN A 44 -1.12 18.22 24.89
C ASN A 44 -2.41 17.77 25.63
N PRO A 45 -3.43 18.63 25.80
CA PRO A 45 -4.68 18.31 26.50
C PRO A 45 -5.60 17.35 25.72
N GLU A 46 -5.28 17.08 24.45
CA GLU A 46 -6.07 16.22 23.59
C GLU A 46 -6.01 14.75 24.02
N THR A 47 -7.18 14.19 24.30
CA THR A 47 -7.38 12.77 24.58
C THR A 47 -8.41 12.17 23.64
N THR A 48 -8.36 10.85 23.47
CA THR A 48 -9.32 10.10 22.66
C THR A 48 -10.23 9.29 23.57
N THR A 49 -11.48 9.09 23.18
CA THR A 49 -12.43 8.28 23.95
C THR A 49 -12.04 6.79 23.96
N GLY A 50 -12.61 6.01 24.90
CA GLY A 50 -12.39 4.56 24.98
C GLY A 50 -11.12 4.12 25.74
N GLY A 51 -10.51 5.02 26.50
CA GLY A 51 -9.33 4.72 27.32
C GLY A 51 -8.04 4.55 26.52
N ARG A 52 -7.07 3.82 27.08
CA ARG A 52 -5.72 3.68 26.48
C ARG A 52 -5.57 2.46 25.57
N ALA A 53 -6.45 1.46 25.68
CA ALA A 53 -6.28 0.17 25.00
C ALA A 53 -6.12 0.32 23.47
N LEU A 54 -6.97 1.12 22.84
CA LEU A 54 -6.90 1.35 21.39
C LEU A 54 -5.54 1.92 20.96
N LYS A 55 -4.95 2.81 21.78
CA LYS A 55 -3.62 3.39 21.49
C LYS A 55 -2.52 2.32 21.46
N PHE A 56 -2.64 1.25 22.24
CA PHE A 56 -1.64 0.17 22.31
C PHE A 56 -1.86 -0.89 21.22
N TYR A 57 -3.10 -1.32 21.02
CA TYR A 57 -3.44 -2.37 20.05
C TYR A 57 -3.41 -1.90 18.60
N ALA A 58 -3.65 -0.61 18.32
CA ALA A 58 -3.59 -0.10 16.95
C ALA A 58 -2.18 -0.27 16.34
N SER A 59 -2.11 -0.85 15.14
CA SER A 59 -0.88 -0.97 14.34
C SER A 59 -0.50 0.37 13.69
N MET A 60 -1.51 1.11 13.23
CA MET A 60 -1.35 2.46 12.68
C MET A 60 -2.33 3.41 13.38
N ARG A 61 -1.89 4.65 13.60
CA ARG A 61 -2.74 5.75 14.05
C ARG A 61 -2.47 6.96 13.18
N VAL A 62 -3.55 7.50 12.63
CA VAL A 62 -3.53 8.68 11.78
C VAL A 62 -4.31 9.78 12.50
N ASP A 63 -3.65 10.92 12.72
CA ASP A 63 -4.31 12.15 13.16
C ASP A 63 -4.68 12.95 11.90
N ILE A 64 -5.95 13.26 11.72
CA ILE A 64 -6.48 13.94 10.54
C ILE A 64 -6.98 15.31 10.98
N ARG A 65 -6.40 16.36 10.39
CA ARG A 65 -6.77 17.76 10.69
C ARG A 65 -7.00 18.54 9.41
N ARG A 66 -8.07 19.32 9.40
CA ARG A 66 -8.31 20.31 8.36
C ARG A 66 -7.37 21.49 8.56
N ILE A 67 -6.61 21.85 7.51
CA ILE A 67 -5.65 22.97 7.52
C ILE A 67 -6.30 24.23 6.95
N GLN A 68 -6.87 24.12 5.75
CA GLN A 68 -7.34 25.28 4.98
C GLN A 68 -8.65 24.97 4.27
N ALA A 69 -9.47 25.99 4.04
CA ALA A 69 -10.64 25.92 3.18
C ALA A 69 -10.23 26.17 1.72
N ILE A 70 -10.64 25.30 0.80
CA ILE A 70 -10.46 25.51 -0.63
C ILE A 70 -11.67 26.33 -1.10
N LYS A 71 -11.40 27.49 -1.69
CA LYS A 71 -12.43 28.42 -2.18
C LYS A 71 -12.30 28.58 -3.70
N GLU A 72 -13.43 28.64 -4.36
CA GLU A 72 -13.56 29.01 -5.76
C GLU A 72 -14.44 30.25 -5.83
N GLY A 73 -13.83 31.40 -6.09
CA GLY A 73 -14.48 32.71 -5.85
C GLY A 73 -14.92 32.84 -4.39
N ASP A 74 -16.23 33.05 -4.19
CA ASP A 74 -16.83 33.21 -2.86
C ASP A 74 -17.30 31.89 -2.21
N LYS A 75 -17.31 30.77 -2.97
CA LYS A 75 -17.83 29.49 -2.48
C LYS A 75 -16.72 28.60 -1.92
N VAL A 76 -16.97 27.96 -0.77
CA VAL A 76 -16.07 26.95 -0.20
C VAL A 76 -16.37 25.61 -0.87
N VAL A 77 -15.51 25.19 -1.78
CA VAL A 77 -15.66 23.95 -2.57
C VAL A 77 -15.02 22.72 -1.92
N GLY A 78 -14.16 22.94 -0.92
CA GLY A 78 -13.52 21.83 -0.22
C GLY A 78 -12.64 22.24 0.95
N SER A 79 -11.80 21.29 1.38
CA SER A 79 -10.88 21.47 2.48
C SER A 79 -9.55 20.76 2.24
N ARG A 80 -8.44 21.47 2.42
CA ARG A 80 -7.10 20.89 2.48
C ARG A 80 -6.89 20.26 3.84
N THR A 81 -6.56 18.99 3.85
CA THR A 81 -6.48 18.15 5.05
C THR A 81 -5.08 17.58 5.19
N ARG A 82 -4.55 17.62 6.42
CA ARG A 82 -3.29 16.95 6.80
C ARG A 82 -3.59 15.67 7.55
N ALA A 83 -3.01 14.58 7.11
CA ALA A 83 -2.98 13.31 7.82
C ALA A 83 -1.57 13.05 8.35
N LYS A 84 -1.41 13.05 9.67
CA LYS A 84 -0.14 12.74 10.35
C LYS A 84 -0.16 11.33 10.92
N VAL A 85 0.82 10.51 10.57
CA VAL A 85 0.95 9.16 11.11
C VAL A 85 1.63 9.21 12.48
N VAL A 86 0.83 9.33 13.55
CA VAL A 86 1.33 9.45 14.93
C VAL A 86 1.83 8.12 15.51
N LYS A 87 1.45 6.98 14.92
CA LYS A 87 1.95 5.65 15.28
C LYS A 87 1.99 4.78 14.03
N ASN A 88 3.10 4.10 13.80
CA ASN A 88 3.25 3.12 12.74
C ASN A 88 4.08 1.94 13.26
N LYS A 89 3.55 0.71 13.16
CA LYS A 89 4.27 -0.54 13.48
C LYS A 89 4.81 -1.27 12.26
N VAL A 90 4.53 -0.79 11.05
CA VAL A 90 4.83 -1.47 9.78
C VAL A 90 5.96 -0.77 9.03
N ALA A 91 6.04 0.56 9.15
CA ALA A 91 7.09 1.37 8.52
C ALA A 91 7.46 2.56 9.44
N ALA A 92 8.34 3.45 8.94
CA ALA A 92 8.74 4.65 9.66
C ALA A 92 7.53 5.51 10.09
N PRO A 93 7.41 5.86 11.39
CA PRO A 93 6.35 6.73 11.89
C PRO A 93 6.61 8.22 11.56
N PHE A 94 5.65 9.09 11.91
CA PHE A 94 5.73 10.56 11.85
C PHE A 94 5.80 11.17 10.45
N ARG A 95 5.45 10.42 9.41
CA ARG A 95 5.19 10.99 8.08
C ARG A 95 3.86 11.75 8.07
N GLU A 96 3.82 12.81 7.30
CA GLU A 96 2.65 13.65 7.06
C GLU A 96 2.26 13.53 5.58
N ALA A 97 0.97 13.51 5.31
CA ALA A 97 0.41 13.59 3.96
C ALA A 97 -0.59 14.75 3.94
N GLU A 98 -0.50 15.58 2.92
CA GLU A 98 -1.47 16.63 2.66
C GLU A 98 -2.25 16.28 1.40
N PHE A 99 -3.56 16.39 1.47
CA PHE A 99 -4.45 16.13 0.34
C PHE A 99 -5.68 17.03 0.42
N ASP A 100 -6.30 17.21 -0.74
CA ASP A 100 -7.52 17.99 -0.86
C ASP A 100 -8.76 17.07 -0.79
N ILE A 101 -9.73 17.47 0.03
CA ILE A 101 -11.07 16.86 0.06
C ILE A 101 -12.04 17.84 -0.58
N VAL A 102 -12.54 17.50 -1.76
CA VAL A 102 -13.56 18.27 -2.48
C VAL A 102 -14.94 17.75 -2.07
N TYR A 103 -15.85 18.65 -1.72
CA TYR A 103 -17.19 18.25 -1.26
C TYR A 103 -17.99 17.63 -2.42
N GLY A 104 -18.61 16.48 -2.19
CA GLY A 104 -19.34 15.72 -3.21
C GLY A 104 -18.50 14.74 -4.02
N GLU A 105 -17.18 14.91 -4.07
CA GLU A 105 -16.27 14.03 -4.83
C GLU A 105 -15.33 13.20 -3.94
N GLY A 106 -14.99 13.71 -2.76
CA GLY A 106 -14.08 13.06 -1.83
C GLY A 106 -12.63 13.50 -2.02
N ILE A 107 -11.68 12.57 -1.85
CA ILE A 107 -10.24 12.87 -1.94
C ILE A 107 -9.85 13.03 -3.41
N SER A 108 -9.25 14.17 -3.76
CA SER A 108 -8.83 14.48 -5.13
C SER A 108 -7.48 13.84 -5.47
N ARG A 109 -7.51 12.65 -6.09
CA ARG A 109 -6.29 11.94 -6.55
C ARG A 109 -5.50 12.77 -7.55
N GLU A 110 -6.19 13.46 -8.45
CA GLU A 110 -5.59 14.29 -9.50
C GLU A 110 -4.86 15.50 -8.88
N GLY A 111 -5.44 16.12 -7.84
CA GLY A 111 -4.80 17.20 -7.11
C GLY A 111 -3.50 16.76 -6.43
N ASP A 112 -3.52 15.59 -5.78
CA ASP A 112 -2.35 15.04 -5.10
C ASP A 112 -1.24 14.67 -6.11
N LEU A 113 -1.60 14.13 -7.27
CA LEU A 113 -0.64 13.82 -8.34
C LEU A 113 0.06 15.07 -8.88
N ILE A 114 -0.66 16.20 -9.00
CA ILE A 114 -0.07 17.46 -9.43
C ILE A 114 0.91 17.99 -8.38
N ASP A 115 0.51 18.00 -7.10
CA ASP A 115 1.36 18.49 -6.02
C ASP A 115 2.64 17.67 -5.89
N LEU A 116 2.52 16.34 -5.87
CA LEU A 116 3.67 15.42 -5.84
C LEU A 116 4.50 15.50 -7.12
N GLY A 117 3.83 15.68 -8.26
CA GLY A 117 4.45 15.86 -9.57
C GLY A 117 5.38 17.07 -9.62
N VAL A 118 4.92 18.21 -9.11
CA VAL A 118 5.70 19.45 -9.03
C VAL A 118 6.79 19.32 -7.97
N GLU A 119 6.49 18.78 -6.78
CA GLU A 119 7.47 18.62 -5.70
C GLU A 119 8.64 17.71 -6.11
N LYS A 120 8.35 16.63 -6.83
CA LYS A 120 9.37 15.69 -7.30
C LYS A 120 9.97 16.09 -8.65
N GLY A 121 9.59 17.22 -9.23
CA GLY A 121 10.11 17.70 -10.52
C GLY A 121 9.82 16.75 -11.70
N VAL A 122 8.70 16.02 -11.64
CA VAL A 122 8.17 15.25 -12.77
C VAL A 122 7.29 16.15 -13.65
N LEU A 123 6.64 17.13 -13.03
CA LEU A 123 5.90 18.18 -13.70
C LEU A 123 6.74 19.45 -13.77
N GLU A 124 6.77 20.06 -14.95
CA GLU A 124 7.47 21.31 -15.19
C GLU A 124 6.51 22.48 -15.01
N LYS A 125 6.89 23.42 -14.15
CA LYS A 125 6.10 24.63 -13.87
C LYS A 125 6.76 25.84 -14.53
N SER A 126 6.16 26.31 -15.62
CA SER A 126 6.58 27.51 -16.34
C SER A 126 5.66 28.68 -15.96
N GLY A 127 6.02 29.37 -14.87
CA GLY A 127 5.20 30.43 -14.29
C GLY A 127 3.90 29.86 -13.69
N THR A 128 2.76 30.18 -14.32
CA THR A 128 1.44 29.64 -13.96
C THR A 128 1.07 28.38 -14.74
N TRP A 129 1.83 28.02 -15.78
CA TRP A 129 1.56 26.85 -16.61
C TRP A 129 2.20 25.59 -16.06
N ILE A 130 1.47 24.48 -16.08
CA ILE A 130 1.97 23.16 -15.69
C ILE A 130 2.04 22.28 -16.93
N SER A 131 3.20 21.68 -17.17
CA SER A 131 3.45 20.80 -18.31
C SER A 131 3.97 19.44 -17.86
N PHE A 132 3.65 18.40 -18.62
CA PHE A 132 4.15 17.04 -18.42
C PHE A 132 4.74 16.51 -19.72
N GLY A 133 6.04 16.21 -19.73
CA GLY A 133 6.71 15.66 -20.93
C GLY A 133 6.59 16.52 -22.19
N GLY A 134 6.48 17.85 -22.04
CA GLY A 134 6.28 18.80 -23.14
C GLY A 134 4.82 19.13 -23.47
N GLU A 135 3.85 18.37 -22.96
CA GLU A 135 2.42 18.64 -23.14
C GLU A 135 1.91 19.60 -22.06
N ARG A 136 1.18 20.65 -22.47
CA ARG A 136 0.63 21.65 -21.54
C ARG A 136 -0.68 21.15 -20.95
N MET A 137 -0.68 20.88 -19.65
CA MET A 137 -1.87 20.40 -18.93
C MET A 137 -2.83 21.53 -18.55
N GLY A 138 -2.34 22.77 -18.49
CA GLY A 138 -3.19 23.93 -18.26
C GLY A 138 -2.52 25.03 -17.44
N GLN A 139 -3.23 26.16 -17.33
CA GLN A 139 -2.84 27.28 -16.49
C GLN A 139 -3.41 27.10 -15.08
N GLY A 140 -2.54 26.96 -14.09
CA GLY A 140 -2.90 26.79 -12.70
C GLY A 140 -3.30 25.36 -12.31
N ARG A 141 -3.49 25.18 -11.00
CA ARG A 141 -3.79 23.87 -10.38
C ARG A 141 -5.15 23.33 -10.81
N GLU A 142 -6.18 24.17 -10.85
CA GLU A 142 -7.56 23.71 -11.09
C GLU A 142 -7.74 23.22 -12.53
N ASN A 143 -7.25 23.98 -13.52
CA ASN A 143 -7.31 23.56 -14.91
C ASN A 143 -6.51 22.27 -15.17
N ALA A 144 -5.34 22.13 -14.55
CA ALA A 144 -4.56 20.89 -14.62
C ALA A 144 -5.29 19.70 -13.98
N ARG A 145 -6.06 19.92 -12.90
CA ARG A 145 -6.90 18.88 -12.28
C ARG A 145 -8.00 18.42 -13.23
N VAL A 146 -8.71 19.36 -13.85
CA VAL A 146 -9.75 19.05 -14.85
C VAL A 146 -9.16 18.28 -16.03
N PHE A 147 -8.01 18.72 -16.55
CA PHE A 147 -7.31 18.04 -17.63
C PHE A 147 -6.94 16.59 -17.28
N LEU A 148 -6.40 16.33 -16.07
CA LEU A 148 -6.07 14.97 -15.63
C LEU A 148 -7.30 14.09 -15.38
N ARG A 149 -8.44 14.70 -15.05
CA ARG A 149 -9.71 14.00 -14.88
C ARG A 149 -10.28 13.52 -16.21
N GLU A 150 -10.16 14.34 -17.24
CA GLU A 150 -10.58 14.01 -18.61
C GLU A 150 -9.61 13.03 -19.27
N ASN A 151 -8.29 13.23 -19.09
CA ASN A 151 -7.23 12.43 -19.73
C ASN A 151 -6.63 11.40 -18.78
N LYS A 152 -7.38 10.30 -18.56
CA LYS A 152 -6.96 9.20 -17.66
C LYS A 152 -5.64 8.53 -18.07
N ASP A 153 -5.36 8.44 -19.37
CA ASP A 153 -4.12 7.82 -19.87
C ASP A 153 -2.87 8.61 -19.44
N ILE A 154 -2.95 9.94 -19.46
CA ILE A 154 -1.87 10.82 -19.03
C ILE A 154 -1.72 10.74 -17.50
N ARG A 155 -2.83 10.74 -16.77
CA ARG A 155 -2.86 10.57 -15.32
C ARG A 155 -2.17 9.28 -14.88
N ASP A 156 -2.48 8.16 -15.51
CA ASP A 156 -1.94 6.86 -15.14
C ASP A 156 -0.44 6.75 -15.52
N LYS A 157 -0.02 7.36 -16.64
CA LYS A 157 1.41 7.53 -16.98
C LYS A 157 2.15 8.35 -15.93
N LEU A 158 1.61 9.52 -15.54
CA LEU A 158 2.19 10.39 -14.52
C LEU A 158 2.31 9.64 -13.18
N GLU A 159 1.28 8.93 -12.77
CA GLU A 159 1.30 8.14 -11.54
C GLU A 159 2.36 7.04 -11.58
N ASN A 160 2.51 6.34 -12.69
CA ASN A 160 3.53 5.30 -12.84
C ASN A 160 4.94 5.86 -12.76
N VAL A 161 5.20 7.02 -13.38
CA VAL A 161 6.49 7.72 -13.29
C VAL A 161 6.76 8.16 -11.85
N LEU A 162 5.77 8.74 -11.18
CA LEU A 162 5.89 9.16 -9.78
C LEU A 162 6.13 7.98 -8.83
N ARG A 163 5.39 6.88 -8.98
CA ARG A 163 5.57 5.66 -8.17
C ARG A 163 6.95 5.06 -8.35
N LYS A 164 7.48 5.01 -9.57
CA LYS A 164 8.86 4.57 -9.85
C LYS A 164 9.87 5.47 -9.14
N LYS A 165 9.70 6.79 -9.19
CA LYS A 165 10.59 7.76 -8.54
C LYS A 165 10.53 7.70 -7.01
N LEU A 166 9.40 7.29 -6.46
CA LEU A 166 9.18 7.09 -5.02
C LEU A 166 9.48 5.66 -4.55
N GLU A 167 9.91 4.77 -5.44
CA GLU A 167 10.16 3.35 -5.18
C GLU A 167 8.95 2.60 -4.59
N ILE A 168 7.74 3.05 -4.92
CA ILE A 168 6.48 2.44 -4.46
C ILE A 168 6.03 1.43 -5.52
N PRO A 169 5.60 0.21 -5.13
CA PRO A 169 5.07 -0.77 -6.07
C PRO A 169 3.86 -0.21 -6.84
N VAL A 170 3.85 -0.45 -8.14
CA VAL A 170 2.76 -0.05 -9.05
C VAL A 170 1.56 -1.00 -8.83
N PRO A 171 0.36 -0.50 -8.48
CA PRO A 171 -0.82 -1.32 -8.33
C PRO A 171 -1.25 -1.80 -9.72
N GLY A 172 -1.02 -3.08 -10.01
CA GLY A 172 -1.31 -3.69 -11.31
C GLY A 172 -0.42 -4.88 -11.66
N ASN A 173 0.79 -4.99 -11.09
CA ASN A 173 1.69 -6.12 -11.31
C ASN A 173 1.81 -7.11 -10.13
N SER A 174 1.03 -6.90 -9.07
CA SER A 174 1.11 -7.69 -7.83
C SER A 174 0.21 -8.94 -7.83
N HIS A 175 0.12 -9.66 -8.95
CA HIS A 175 -0.46 -11.01 -9.02
C HIS A 175 0.41 -12.05 -9.77
N ALA A 176 1.67 -11.73 -10.11
CA ALA A 176 2.60 -12.69 -10.75
C ALA A 176 3.90 -12.94 -9.95
N ALA A 177 3.83 -12.90 -8.62
CA ALA A 177 4.94 -13.32 -7.75
C ALA A 177 4.38 -14.18 -6.61
N GLY A 178 4.24 -15.48 -6.87
CA GLY A 178 3.79 -16.45 -5.86
C GLY A 178 3.11 -17.71 -6.40
N ALA A 179 3.53 -18.24 -7.55
CA ALA A 179 3.18 -19.61 -7.97
C ALA A 179 4.43 -20.28 -8.57
N GLY A 180 5.10 -21.07 -7.74
CA GLY A 180 6.27 -21.89 -8.07
C GLY A 180 6.71 -22.56 -6.76
N THR A 181 6.07 -23.68 -6.40
CA THR A 181 6.61 -25.04 -6.59
C THR A 181 8.02 -25.19 -6.04
N ASN A 182 8.13 -25.94 -4.94
CA ASN A 182 9.08 -27.03 -4.68
C ASN A 182 9.08 -27.23 -3.16
N GLY A 183 8.50 -28.31 -2.62
CA GLY A 183 8.86 -29.68 -2.96
C GLY A 183 10.03 -30.05 -2.06
N HIS A 184 9.73 -30.73 -0.94
CA HIS A 184 10.72 -31.29 -0.03
C HIS A 184 11.70 -32.17 -0.81
N ALA A 185 12.98 -31.82 -0.81
CA ALA A 185 14.06 -32.67 -1.27
C ALA A 185 15.01 -32.93 -0.07
N ALA A 186 15.01 -34.18 0.38
CA ALA A 186 15.99 -34.73 1.31
C ALA A 186 17.36 -34.94 0.59
N PRO A 187 18.48 -35.02 1.33
CA PRO A 187 19.82 -34.76 0.78
C PRO A 187 20.41 -35.97 0.03
N ALA A 188 21.25 -35.65 -0.96
CA ALA A 188 22.00 -36.59 -1.80
C ALA A 188 23.26 -37.13 -1.10
N GLN A 189 23.53 -38.43 -1.29
CA GLN A 189 24.85 -39.06 -1.11
C GLN A 189 25.36 -39.54 -2.48
N SER A 190 26.66 -39.42 -2.70
CA SER A 190 27.39 -39.85 -3.90
C SER A 190 28.66 -40.62 -3.52
N GLU A 191 28.89 -41.79 -4.12
CA GLU A 191 30.15 -42.50 -4.43
C GLU A 191 29.75 -43.95 -4.82
N LYS A 192 30.21 -44.67 -5.86
CA LYS A 192 31.29 -44.61 -6.87
C LYS A 192 30.97 -45.64 -8.00
N PRO A 193 31.46 -45.48 -9.25
CA PRO A 193 31.51 -46.50 -10.33
C PRO A 193 32.86 -47.29 -10.30
N PRO A 194 33.22 -48.30 -11.15
CA PRO A 194 32.90 -48.58 -12.59
C PRO A 194 32.58 -50.10 -12.86
N VAL A 195 32.34 -50.66 -14.06
CA VAL A 195 33.24 -50.91 -15.21
C VAL A 195 32.40 -51.37 -16.43
N LYS A 196 32.68 -50.85 -17.63
CA LYS A 196 32.34 -51.48 -18.92
C LYS A 196 33.60 -52.16 -19.46
N ALA A 197 33.50 -53.42 -19.87
CA ALA A 197 34.49 -54.09 -20.70
C ALA A 197 33.79 -54.58 -21.97
N SER A 198 34.40 -54.30 -23.12
CA SER A 198 33.97 -54.68 -24.46
C SER A 198 34.97 -55.64 -25.11
N ALA A 199 34.44 -56.51 -25.99
CA ALA A 199 35.12 -57.37 -26.98
C ALA A 199 35.74 -58.66 -26.39
N ALA A 200 35.71 -59.82 -27.06
CA ALA A 200 35.64 -60.11 -28.49
C ALA A 200 35.26 -61.58 -28.81
N THR A 201 34.85 -61.79 -30.08
CA THR A 201 35.10 -62.96 -30.98
C THR A 201 34.37 -64.32 -30.87
N ALA A 202 33.64 -64.59 -31.97
CA ALA A 202 33.69 -65.77 -32.88
C ALA A 202 32.96 -67.11 -32.58
N SER A 203 32.02 -67.36 -33.51
CA SER A 203 31.70 -68.60 -34.24
C SER A 203 31.24 -69.86 -33.49
N ALA A 204 30.04 -70.34 -33.82
CA ALA A 204 29.85 -71.64 -34.49
C ALA A 204 28.40 -71.80 -35.00
N ASP A 205 28.33 -72.51 -36.10
CA ASP A 205 27.23 -72.78 -37.02
C ASP A 205 26.29 -73.93 -36.53
N ALA A 206 25.22 -74.18 -37.29
CA ALA A 206 24.43 -75.42 -37.41
C ALA A 206 22.99 -75.49 -36.85
N SER A 207 22.04 -75.28 -37.78
CA SER A 207 20.97 -76.21 -38.17
C SER A 207 19.75 -76.49 -37.26
N LYS A 208 18.56 -76.07 -37.75
CA LYS A 208 17.33 -76.85 -38.08
C LYS A 208 16.12 -75.91 -38.05
N ALA A 209 15.55 -75.51 -39.18
CA ALA A 209 14.60 -76.25 -40.03
C ALA A 209 13.17 -76.40 -39.45
N ARG A 210 12.29 -75.55 -40.01
CA ARG A 210 10.88 -75.71 -40.41
C ARG A 210 9.69 -75.44 -39.46
N PRO A 211 8.56 -74.95 -40.03
CA PRO A 211 7.38 -74.39 -39.37
C PRO A 211 6.17 -75.36 -39.35
N THR A 212 5.11 -74.97 -38.64
CA THR A 212 3.64 -75.26 -38.81
C THR A 212 2.97 -74.93 -37.46
N ARG A 213 1.75 -74.42 -37.30
CA ARG A 213 0.51 -74.33 -38.09
C ARG A 213 -0.32 -73.18 -37.50
#